data_AF-A0A9Q8USC0-F1
#
_entry.id   AF-A0A9Q8USC0-F1
#
_cell.length_a   1.000
_cell.length_b   1.000
_cell.length_c   1.000
_cell.angle_alpha   90.00
_cell.angle_beta   90.00
_cell.angle_gamma   90.00
#
_symmetry.space_group_name_H-M   'P 1'
#
loop_
_entity.id
_entity.type
_entity.pdbx_description
1 polymer ?
#
loop_
_entity_poly.entity_id
_entity_poly.type
_entity_poly.pdbx_seq_one_letter_code
_entity_poly.pdbx_strand_id
1 'polypeptide(L)'
;MAVELLSQATGHGVIIGLSILFCLIILAAVRIQKRYLSEDSDQSEMFMVANRSVGTGLTCSAVFSSWMWINESVFSAAYTYKWGVALPIWWASGLSFQIALMAVLGIVAKLRVPYAHTSLEFMRKRYGSYAHGLFIVMNLVNNIFGCGNMILAGSQLVTGMTGMHVIAAAVLIPAGVVIYTAVGGLKATFLTDFLHTSIALILLIYFAIAVLSSEHIGGPSGLYEKVMAADDYIEGNYMGSLLSFKSKSGMLPVKSST
;
A
#
# COMPACT_ATOMS: atom_id res chain seq x y z
N MET A 1 1.38 -20.03 -21.75
CA MET A 1 0.40 -20.68 -20.84
C MET A 1 0.75 -20.21 -19.45
N ALA A 2 -0.10 -19.42 -18.79
CA ALA A 2 0.17 -18.99 -17.42
C ALA A 2 0.27 -20.25 -16.56
N VAL A 3 1.41 -20.48 -15.92
CA VAL A 3 1.56 -21.60 -14.99
C VAL A 3 0.69 -21.27 -13.79
N GLU A 4 -0.44 -21.95 -13.65
CA GLU A 4 -1.28 -21.84 -12.45
C GLU A 4 -0.48 -22.40 -11.27
N LEU A 5 -0.03 -21.51 -10.38
CA LEU A 5 0.78 -21.87 -9.22
C LEU A 5 -0.07 -22.51 -8.11
N LEU A 6 -1.36 -22.16 -8.05
CA LEU A 6 -2.31 -22.58 -7.03
C LEU A 6 -3.68 -22.87 -7.67
N SER A 7 -4.47 -23.74 -7.04
CA SER A 7 -5.83 -24.03 -7.52
C SER A 7 -6.78 -22.83 -7.32
N GLN A 8 -7.82 -22.73 -8.16
CA GLN A 8 -8.87 -21.73 -7.98
C GLN A 8 -9.57 -21.82 -6.62
N ALA A 9 -9.72 -23.03 -6.07
CA ALA A 9 -10.30 -23.25 -4.75
C ALA A 9 -9.44 -22.61 -3.64
N THR A 10 -8.11 -22.72 -3.78
CA THR A 10 -7.16 -22.03 -2.88
C THR A 10 -7.31 -20.52 -2.99
N GLY A 11 -7.46 -19.96 -4.19
CA GLY A 11 -7.66 -18.52 -4.38
C GLY A 11 -8.90 -17.96 -3.66
N HIS A 12 -10.05 -18.60 -3.83
CA HIS A 12 -11.28 -18.21 -3.15
C HIS A 12 -11.17 -18.42 -1.62
N GLY A 13 -10.61 -19.56 -1.20
CA GLY A 13 -10.43 -19.89 0.21
C GLY A 13 -9.52 -18.90 0.95
N VAL A 14 -8.43 -18.47 0.31
CA VAL A 14 -7.50 -17.48 0.88
C VAL A 14 -8.19 -16.12 1.02
N ILE A 15 -8.85 -15.60 -0.02
CA ILE A 15 -9.52 -14.29 0.06
C ILE A 15 -10.61 -14.28 1.13
N ILE A 16 -11.51 -15.27 1.09
CA ILE A 16 -12.65 -15.33 2.01
C ILE A 16 -12.15 -15.61 3.43
N GLY A 17 -11.23 -16.56 3.59
CA GLY A 17 -10.65 -16.93 4.89
C GLY A 17 -9.93 -15.79 5.56
N LEU A 18 -9.04 -15.08 4.84
CA LEU A 18 -8.37 -13.89 5.38
C LEU A 18 -9.37 -12.78 5.69
N SER A 19 -10.37 -12.54 4.82
CA SER A 19 -11.39 -11.51 5.06
C SER A 19 -12.17 -11.77 6.36
N ILE A 20 -12.59 -13.01 6.59
CA ILE A 20 -13.27 -13.42 7.83
C ILE A 20 -12.33 -13.27 9.02
N LEU A 21 -11.08 -13.72 8.90
CA LEU A 21 -10.08 -13.62 9.96
C LEU A 21 -9.87 -12.16 10.38
N PHE A 22 -9.66 -11.25 9.43
CA PHE A 22 -9.50 -9.81 9.70
C PHE A 22 -10.76 -9.22 10.34
N CYS A 23 -11.94 -9.58 9.84
CA CYS A 23 -13.20 -9.14 10.43
C CYS A 23 -13.33 -9.60 11.90
N LEU A 24 -12.97 -10.86 12.21
CA LEU A 24 -12.99 -11.37 13.59
C LEU A 24 -11.97 -10.67 14.50
N ILE A 25 -10.76 -10.41 14.01
CA ILE A 25 -9.74 -9.65 14.74
C ILE A 25 -10.27 -8.25 15.08
N ILE A 26 -10.94 -7.60 14.14
CA ILE A 26 -11.49 -6.26 14.33
C ILE A 26 -12.65 -6.26 15.31
N LEU A 27 -13.58 -7.20 15.17
CA LEU A 27 -14.68 -7.35 16.12
C LEU A 27 -14.16 -7.64 17.53
N ALA A 28 -13.12 -8.45 17.66
CA ALA A 28 -12.47 -8.69 18.95
C ALA A 28 -11.81 -7.42 19.49
N ALA A 29 -11.06 -6.69 18.67
CA ALA A 29 -10.42 -5.43 19.05
C ALA A 29 -11.44 -4.37 19.49
N VAL A 30 -12.52 -4.17 18.72
CA VAL A 30 -13.61 -3.24 19.06
C VAL A 30 -14.29 -3.64 20.37
N ARG A 31 -14.55 -4.94 20.58
CA ARG A 31 -15.13 -5.43 21.84
C ARG A 31 -14.20 -5.21 23.03
N ILE A 32 -12.90 -5.42 22.85
CA ILE A 32 -11.90 -5.17 23.90
C ILE A 32 -11.82 -3.68 24.21
N GLN A 33 -11.79 -2.81 23.19
CA GLN A 33 -11.81 -1.35 23.38
C GLN A 33 -13.06 -0.89 24.12
N LYS A 34 -14.24 -1.36 23.69
CA LYS A 34 -15.51 -1.03 24.34
C LYS A 34 -15.56 -1.52 25.80
N ARG A 35 -15.04 -2.72 26.08
CA ARG A 35 -15.12 -3.34 27.41
C ARG A 35 -14.07 -2.84 28.40
N TYR A 36 -12.86 -2.54 27.95
CA TYR A 36 -11.73 -2.21 28.84
C TYR A 36 -11.35 -0.73 28.81
N LEU A 37 -11.61 -0.02 27.71
CA LEU A 37 -11.28 1.41 27.58
C LEU A 37 -12.49 2.33 27.74
N SER A 38 -13.72 1.79 27.80
CA SER A 38 -14.98 2.58 27.85
C SER A 38 -15.11 3.57 26.69
N GLU A 39 -14.45 3.28 25.57
CA GLU A 39 -14.47 4.10 24.38
C GLU A 39 -15.49 3.54 23.40
N ASP A 40 -16.65 4.20 23.31
CA ASP A 40 -17.69 3.81 22.37
C ASP A 40 -17.42 4.42 20.99
N SER A 41 -17.22 3.55 19.99
CA SER A 41 -17.12 3.90 18.57
C SER A 41 -18.42 4.49 17.99
N ASP A 42 -19.53 4.46 18.74
CA ASP A 42 -20.80 5.09 18.37
C ASP A 42 -20.75 6.62 18.47
N GLN A 43 -19.78 7.18 19.20
CA GLN A 43 -19.55 8.62 19.27
C GLN A 43 -18.79 9.09 18.02
N SER A 44 -19.35 10.09 17.32
CA SER A 44 -18.78 10.62 16.07
C SER A 44 -17.31 11.07 16.20
N GLU A 45 -16.91 11.60 17.36
CA GLU A 45 -15.54 12.02 17.62
C GLU A 45 -14.58 10.82 17.83
N MET A 46 -15.05 9.75 18.48
CA MET A 46 -14.28 8.50 18.58
C MET A 46 -14.16 7.81 17.21
N PHE A 47 -15.24 7.83 16.42
CA PHE A 47 -15.26 7.24 15.08
C PHE A 47 -14.36 7.99 14.09
N MET A 48 -14.40 9.33 14.07
CA MET A 48 -13.73 10.16 13.07
C MET A 48 -12.32 10.60 13.44
N VAL A 49 -12.00 10.73 14.74
CA VAL A 49 -10.69 11.24 15.19
C VAL A 49 -10.06 10.41 16.31
N ALA A 50 -10.62 9.24 16.66
CA ALA A 50 -10.11 8.36 17.71
C ALA A 50 -9.85 9.10 19.05
N ASN A 51 -10.68 10.10 19.34
CA ASN A 51 -10.55 11.03 20.47
C ASN A 51 -9.14 11.64 20.65
N ARG A 52 -8.34 11.69 19.57
CA ARG A 52 -6.95 12.15 19.57
C ARG A 52 -6.06 11.42 20.58
N SER A 53 -6.44 10.22 21.01
CA SER A 53 -5.80 9.46 22.09
C SER A 53 -4.68 8.51 21.60
N VAL A 54 -4.32 8.60 20.31
CA VAL A 54 -3.46 7.62 19.64
C VAL A 54 -2.00 8.03 19.79
N GLY A 55 -1.16 7.11 20.27
CA GLY A 55 0.26 7.36 20.46
C GLY A 55 1.02 7.59 19.15
N THR A 56 2.22 8.17 19.26
CA THR A 56 3.09 8.49 18.12
C THR A 56 3.48 7.25 17.32
N GLY A 57 3.79 6.13 17.98
CA GLY A 57 4.16 4.88 17.31
C GLY A 57 3.04 4.32 16.41
N LEU A 58 1.81 4.24 16.91
CA LEU A 58 0.67 3.76 16.13
C LEU A 58 0.33 4.72 14.98
N THR A 59 0.45 6.03 15.22
CA THR A 59 0.27 7.06 14.18
C THR A 59 1.31 6.93 13.06
N CYS A 60 2.59 6.76 13.40
CA CYS A 60 3.66 6.56 12.41
C CYS A 60 3.43 5.29 11.58
N SER A 61 3.01 4.19 12.23
CA SER A 61 2.68 2.96 11.51
C SER A 61 1.49 3.13 10.57
N ALA A 62 0.45 3.86 10.97
CA ALA A 62 -0.70 4.13 10.13
C ALA A 62 -0.32 4.98 8.90
N VAL A 63 0.57 5.96 9.08
CA VAL A 63 1.13 6.74 7.95
C VAL A 63 1.90 5.82 7.00
N PHE A 64 2.80 4.98 7.52
CA PHE A 64 3.54 4.04 6.67
C PHE A 64 2.60 3.08 5.92
N SER A 65 1.63 2.49 6.62
CA SER A 65 0.59 1.61 6.05
C SER A 65 -0.14 2.29 4.89
N SER A 66 -0.54 3.56 5.09
CA SER A 66 -1.30 4.34 4.10
C SER A 66 -0.53 4.60 2.80
N TRP A 67 0.80 4.48 2.82
CA TRP A 67 1.67 4.63 1.64
C TRP A 67 2.15 3.30 1.07
N MET A 68 1.98 2.18 1.80
CA MET A 68 2.39 0.87 1.35
C MET A 68 1.31 0.24 0.45
N TRP A 69 1.18 0.80 -0.74
CA TRP A 69 0.22 0.36 -1.73
C TRP A 69 0.72 -0.88 -2.50
N ILE A 70 -0.24 -1.68 -2.97
CA ILE A 70 0.05 -2.92 -3.71
C ILE A 70 0.70 -2.65 -5.07
N ASN A 71 0.30 -1.57 -5.74
CA ASN A 71 0.84 -1.22 -7.06
C ASN A 71 2.35 -0.98 -6.97
N GLU A 72 2.76 -0.17 -6.00
CA GLU A 72 4.13 0.26 -5.78
C GLU A 72 4.97 -0.94 -5.35
N SER A 73 4.48 -1.73 -4.39
CA SER A 73 5.23 -2.88 -3.86
C SER A 73 5.48 -3.94 -4.93
N VAL A 74 4.45 -4.26 -5.72
CA VAL A 74 4.52 -5.36 -6.70
C VAL A 74 5.10 -4.89 -8.02
N PHE A 75 4.72 -3.71 -8.52
CA PHE A 75 5.32 -3.17 -9.74
C PHE A 75 6.78 -2.78 -9.52
N SER A 76 7.19 -2.34 -8.33
CA SER A 76 8.62 -2.17 -8.03
C SER A 76 9.40 -3.45 -8.26
N ALA A 77 8.95 -4.60 -7.71
CA ALA A 77 9.60 -5.88 -7.94
C ALA A 77 9.55 -6.31 -9.42
N ALA A 78 8.38 -6.23 -10.06
CA ALA A 78 8.21 -6.63 -11.46
C ALA A 78 9.04 -5.77 -12.43
N TYR A 79 9.13 -4.47 -12.18
CA TYR A 79 9.88 -3.53 -13.00
C TYR A 79 11.38 -3.61 -12.73
N THR A 80 11.79 -3.92 -11.50
CA THR A 80 13.18 -4.24 -11.19
C THR A 80 13.65 -5.46 -11.99
N TYR A 81 12.81 -6.49 -12.06
CA TYR A 81 13.11 -7.69 -12.84
C TYR A 81 13.22 -7.40 -14.35
N LYS A 82 12.36 -6.52 -14.90
CA LYS A 82 12.34 -6.23 -16.34
C LYS A 82 13.36 -5.18 -16.79
N TRP A 83 13.61 -4.15 -15.97
CA TRP A 83 14.34 -2.95 -16.38
C TRP A 83 15.53 -2.60 -15.49
N GLY A 84 15.76 -3.36 -14.42
CA GLY A 84 16.90 -3.21 -13.52
C GLY A 84 16.65 -2.32 -12.31
N VAL A 85 17.69 -2.14 -11.50
CA VAL A 85 17.62 -1.56 -10.15
C VAL A 85 17.44 -0.04 -10.11
N ALA A 86 17.68 0.66 -11.22
CA ALA A 86 17.56 2.12 -11.25
C ALA A 86 16.13 2.61 -11.03
N LEU A 87 15.16 1.95 -11.68
CA LEU A 87 13.76 2.33 -11.66
C LEU A 87 13.14 2.33 -10.25
N PRO A 88 13.23 1.24 -9.45
CA PRO A 88 12.71 1.25 -8.08
C PRO A 88 13.39 2.29 -7.19
N ILE A 89 14.69 2.55 -7.38
CA ILE A 89 15.44 3.50 -6.55
C ILE A 89 15.03 4.95 -6.87
N TRP A 90 14.93 5.30 -8.16
CA TRP A 90 14.43 6.63 -8.56
C TRP A 90 13.00 6.86 -8.08
N TRP A 91 12.14 5.84 -8.22
CA TRP A 91 10.77 5.91 -7.74
C TRP A 91 10.70 6.07 -6.22
N ALA A 92 11.45 5.26 -5.46
CA ALA A 92 11.53 5.36 -4.00
C ALA A 92 12.06 6.73 -3.54
N SER A 93 13.06 7.29 -4.23
CA SER A 93 13.62 8.60 -3.90
C SER A 93 12.59 9.73 -4.08
N GLY A 94 11.82 9.71 -5.18
CA GLY A 94 10.78 10.69 -5.46
C GLY A 94 9.63 10.62 -4.45
N LEU A 95 9.17 9.41 -4.14
CA LEU A 95 8.12 9.20 -3.14
C LEU A 95 8.58 9.61 -1.73
N SER A 96 9.81 9.29 -1.35
CA SER A 96 10.35 9.64 -0.02
C SER A 96 10.34 11.14 0.21
N PHE A 97 10.74 11.94 -0.79
CA PHE A 97 10.67 13.40 -0.70
C PHE A 97 9.24 13.91 -0.56
N GLN A 98 8.31 13.38 -1.36
CA GLN A 98 6.90 13.76 -1.31
C GLN A 98 6.30 13.45 0.07
N ILE A 99 6.55 12.25 0.61
CA ILE A 99 6.04 11.84 1.93
C ILE A 99 6.61 12.74 3.03
N ALA A 100 7.92 13.02 3.00
CA ALA A 100 8.54 13.92 3.96
C ALA A 100 7.93 15.33 3.93
N LEU A 101 7.73 15.88 2.72
CA LEU A 101 7.11 17.19 2.55
C LEU A 101 5.67 17.21 3.06
N MET A 102 4.87 16.19 2.72
CA MET A 102 3.48 16.09 3.18
C MET A 102 3.37 15.91 4.70
N ALA A 103 4.31 15.18 5.31
CA ALA A 103 4.37 15.05 6.77
C ALA A 103 4.64 16.40 7.45
N VAL A 104 5.59 17.20 6.94
CA VAL A 104 5.86 18.55 7.46
C VAL A 104 4.64 19.46 7.30
N LEU A 105 3.99 19.44 6.13
CA LEU A 105 2.78 20.23 5.90
C LEU A 105 1.64 19.81 6.83
N GLY A 106 1.48 18.51 7.10
CA GLY A 106 0.50 17.99 8.06
C GLY A 106 0.74 18.50 9.49
N ILE A 107 1.99 18.51 9.93
CA ILE A 107 2.38 19.06 11.24
C ILE A 107 2.08 20.56 11.31
N VAL A 108 2.48 21.33 10.31
CA VAL A 108 2.22 22.78 10.25
C VAL A 108 0.72 23.05 10.24
N ALA A 109 -0.06 22.29 9.48
CA ALA A 109 -1.51 22.43 9.44
C ALA A 109 -2.14 22.18 10.82
N LYS A 110 -1.69 21.15 11.56
CA LYS A 110 -2.19 20.88 12.91
C LYS A 110 -1.77 21.89 13.97
N LEU A 111 -0.59 22.49 13.84
CA LEU A 111 -0.18 23.62 14.69
C LEU A 111 -1.05 24.87 14.47
N ARG A 112 -1.54 25.08 13.24
CA ARG A 112 -2.36 26.26 12.88
C ARG A 112 -3.86 26.05 13.10
N VAL A 113 -4.37 24.85 12.85
CA VAL A 113 -5.80 24.52 12.94
C VAL A 113 -6.00 23.18 13.67
N PRO A 114 -5.74 23.13 15.00
CA PRO A 114 -5.75 21.87 15.76
C PRO A 114 -7.11 21.16 15.75
N TYR A 115 -8.21 21.94 15.73
CA TYR A 115 -9.60 21.45 15.77
C TYR A 115 -10.22 21.17 14.40
N ALA A 116 -9.48 21.29 13.28
CA ALA A 116 -10.01 20.87 11.98
C ALA A 116 -10.16 19.34 11.94
N HIS A 117 -11.31 18.87 11.44
CA HIS A 117 -11.62 17.44 11.32
C HIS A 117 -11.21 16.91 9.95
N THR A 118 -11.22 17.76 8.92
CA THR A 118 -10.82 17.40 7.56
C THR A 118 -9.79 18.39 7.01
N SER A 119 -8.95 17.93 6.08
CA SER A 119 -8.05 18.81 5.32
C SER A 119 -8.82 19.85 4.49
N LEU A 120 -10.05 19.54 4.11
CA LEU A 120 -10.90 20.40 3.28
C LEU A 120 -11.49 21.59 4.07
N GLU A 121 -11.63 21.49 5.39
CA GLU A 121 -12.00 22.64 6.23
C GLU A 121 -10.99 23.78 6.15
N PHE A 122 -9.70 23.45 6.05
CA PHE A 122 -8.65 24.44 5.81
C PHE A 122 -8.88 25.16 4.48
N MET A 123 -9.20 24.41 3.42
CA MET A 123 -9.49 24.98 2.10
C MET A 123 -10.72 25.89 2.14
N ARG A 124 -11.77 25.51 2.88
CA ARG A 124 -12.95 26.36 3.09
C ARG A 124 -12.62 27.66 3.79
N LYS A 125 -11.83 27.61 4.88
CA LYS A 125 -11.45 28.81 5.63
C LYS A 125 -10.53 29.74 4.83
N ARG A 126 -9.66 29.20 3.98
CA ARG A 126 -8.67 29.99 3.23
C ARG A 126 -9.16 30.51 1.89
N TYR A 127 -9.97 29.74 1.17
CA TYR A 127 -10.36 30.01 -0.22
C TYR A 127 -11.89 30.10 -0.43
N GLY A 128 -12.69 29.94 0.63
CA GLY A 128 -14.14 30.07 0.58
C GLY A 128 -14.88 28.82 0.12
N SER A 129 -16.21 28.93 0.05
CA SER A 129 -17.11 27.78 -0.20
C SER A 129 -17.00 27.20 -1.61
N TYR A 130 -16.74 28.03 -2.63
CA TYR A 130 -16.60 27.57 -4.01
C TYR A 130 -15.38 26.66 -4.18
N ALA A 131 -14.21 27.12 -3.71
CA ALA A 131 -13.00 26.30 -3.71
C ALA A 131 -13.18 25.04 -2.88
N HIS A 132 -13.83 25.12 -1.71
CA HIS A 132 -14.12 23.94 -0.90
C HIS A 132 -14.93 22.88 -1.67
N GLY A 133 -16.00 23.28 -2.38
CA GLY A 133 -16.79 22.37 -3.21
C GLY A 133 -15.95 21.71 -4.32
N LEU A 134 -15.12 22.49 -5.02
CA LEU A 134 -14.23 21.96 -6.05
C LEU A 134 -13.24 20.94 -5.48
N PHE A 135 -12.58 21.26 -4.36
CA PHE A 135 -11.62 20.36 -3.72
C PHE A 135 -12.28 19.10 -3.14
N ILE A 136 -13.54 19.18 -2.68
CA ILE A 136 -14.31 17.98 -2.30
C ILE A 136 -14.45 17.06 -3.52
N VAL A 137 -14.91 17.59 -4.67
CA VAL A 137 -15.11 16.78 -5.88
C VAL A 137 -13.79 16.18 -6.34
N MET A 138 -12.71 16.97 -6.42
CA MET A 138 -11.38 16.48 -6.80
C MET A 138 -10.88 15.39 -5.85
N ASN A 139 -11.08 15.56 -4.54
CA ASN A 139 -10.67 14.57 -3.55
C ASN A 139 -11.48 13.27 -3.69
N LEU A 140 -12.80 13.35 -3.90
CA LEU A 140 -13.64 12.17 -4.12
C LEU A 140 -13.22 11.41 -5.38
N VAL A 141 -13.02 12.13 -6.49
CA VAL A 141 -12.56 11.54 -7.75
C VAL A 141 -11.20 10.85 -7.56
N ASN A 142 -10.24 11.52 -6.90
CA ASN A 142 -8.94 10.94 -6.61
C ASN A 142 -9.04 9.65 -5.77
N ASN A 143 -9.88 9.63 -4.73
CA ASN A 143 -10.06 8.44 -3.90
C ASN A 143 -10.72 7.29 -4.69
N ILE A 144 -11.69 7.57 -5.56
CA ILE A 144 -12.33 6.54 -6.40
C ILE A 144 -11.30 5.90 -7.35
N PHE A 145 -10.49 6.71 -8.03
CA PHE A 145 -9.43 6.20 -8.92
C PHE A 145 -8.34 5.46 -8.15
N GLY A 146 -7.93 5.98 -7.00
CA GLY A 146 -6.94 5.33 -6.12
C GLY A 146 -7.40 3.94 -5.68
N CYS A 147 -8.60 3.85 -5.09
CA CYS A 147 -9.19 2.57 -4.68
C CYS A 147 -9.37 1.62 -5.87
N GLY A 148 -9.88 2.11 -7.00
CA GLY A 148 -10.09 1.30 -8.20
C GLY A 148 -8.80 0.69 -8.74
N ASN A 149 -7.71 1.47 -8.77
CA ASN A 149 -6.41 0.99 -9.21
C ASN A 149 -5.84 -0.10 -8.28
N MET A 150 -5.96 0.07 -6.96
CA MET A 150 -5.51 -0.94 -5.99
C MET A 150 -6.32 -2.24 -6.10
N ILE A 151 -7.64 -2.16 -6.26
CA ILE A 151 -8.50 -3.33 -6.45
C ILE A 151 -8.12 -4.06 -7.73
N LEU A 152 -7.89 -3.34 -8.83
CA LEU A 152 -7.48 -3.92 -10.10
C LEU A 152 -6.16 -4.67 -9.98
N ALA A 153 -5.13 -4.05 -9.41
CA ALA A 153 -3.83 -4.68 -9.25
C ALA A 153 -3.89 -5.93 -8.35
N GLY A 154 -4.60 -5.85 -7.21
CA GLY A 154 -4.81 -7.02 -6.35
C GLY A 154 -5.55 -8.15 -7.07
N SER A 155 -6.57 -7.82 -7.85
CA SER A 155 -7.35 -8.81 -8.62
C SER A 155 -6.52 -9.48 -9.70
N GLN A 156 -5.70 -8.71 -10.43
CA GLN A 156 -4.79 -9.24 -11.45
C GLN A 156 -3.75 -10.19 -10.84
N LEU A 157 -3.22 -9.87 -9.66
CA LEU A 157 -2.26 -10.72 -8.97
C LEU A 157 -2.86 -12.05 -8.55
N VAL A 158 -4.05 -12.03 -7.92
CA VAL A 158 -4.71 -13.27 -7.51
C VAL A 158 -5.10 -14.11 -8.72
N THR A 159 -5.61 -13.47 -9.78
CA THR A 159 -5.91 -14.14 -11.06
C THR A 159 -4.66 -14.80 -11.64
N GLY A 160 -3.54 -14.08 -11.68
CA GLY A 160 -2.27 -14.58 -12.22
C GLY A 160 -1.69 -15.76 -11.43
N MET A 161 -1.92 -15.81 -10.11
CA MET A 161 -1.43 -16.90 -9.26
C MET A 161 -2.34 -18.13 -9.22
N THR A 162 -3.67 -17.92 -9.31
CA THR A 162 -4.67 -18.96 -8.97
C THR A 162 -5.60 -19.34 -10.12
N GLY A 163 -5.56 -18.60 -11.24
CA GLY A 163 -6.50 -18.76 -12.36
C GLY A 163 -7.94 -18.32 -12.04
N MET A 164 -8.21 -17.74 -10.85
CA MET A 164 -9.54 -17.27 -10.46
C MET A 164 -10.00 -16.11 -11.37
N HIS A 165 -11.31 -16.02 -11.62
CA HIS A 165 -11.87 -14.95 -12.44
C HIS A 165 -11.64 -13.55 -11.83
N VAL A 166 -11.08 -12.64 -12.63
CA VAL A 166 -10.70 -11.27 -12.19
C VAL A 166 -11.87 -10.53 -11.55
N ILE A 167 -13.09 -10.65 -12.10
CA ILE A 167 -14.27 -9.95 -11.56
C ILE A 167 -14.64 -10.47 -10.17
N ALA A 168 -14.48 -11.78 -9.92
CA ALA A 168 -14.76 -12.35 -8.61
C ALA A 168 -13.75 -11.82 -7.57
N ALA A 169 -12.47 -11.76 -7.94
CA ALA A 169 -11.42 -11.16 -7.10
C ALA A 169 -11.71 -9.68 -6.79
N ALA A 170 -12.13 -8.92 -7.79
CA ALA A 170 -12.39 -7.48 -7.67
C ALA A 170 -13.55 -7.15 -6.74
N VAL A 171 -14.50 -8.07 -6.55
CA VAL A 171 -15.61 -7.90 -5.60
C VAL A 171 -15.26 -8.45 -4.22
N LEU A 172 -14.67 -9.66 -4.16
CA LEU A 172 -14.43 -10.35 -2.91
C LEU A 172 -13.37 -9.67 -2.03
N ILE A 173 -12.30 -9.15 -2.63
CA ILE A 173 -11.22 -8.45 -1.90
C ILE A 173 -11.76 -7.23 -1.13
N PRO A 174 -12.43 -6.25 -1.78
CA PRO A 174 -12.95 -5.08 -1.07
C PRO A 174 -14.16 -5.41 -0.18
N ALA A 175 -14.94 -6.45 -0.46
CA ALA A 175 -16.09 -6.80 0.38
C ALA A 175 -15.70 -7.08 1.83
N GLY A 176 -14.62 -7.84 2.05
CA GLY A 176 -14.08 -8.09 3.40
C GLY A 176 -13.65 -6.80 4.09
N VAL A 177 -12.98 -5.91 3.34
CA VAL A 177 -12.49 -4.61 3.82
C VAL A 177 -13.63 -3.70 4.25
N VAL A 178 -14.63 -3.54 3.40
CA VAL A 178 -15.80 -2.68 3.66
C VAL A 178 -16.52 -3.10 4.95
N ILE A 179 -16.72 -4.41 5.16
CA ILE A 179 -17.43 -4.93 6.34
C ILE A 179 -16.70 -4.54 7.61
N TYR A 180 -15.38 -4.74 7.68
CA TYR A 180 -14.66 -4.46 8.92
C TYR A 180 -14.46 -2.95 9.15
N THR A 181 -14.27 -2.17 8.09
CA THR A 181 -14.09 -0.72 8.21
C THR A 181 -15.37 -0.03 8.65
N ALA A 182 -16.53 -0.51 8.17
CA ALA A 182 -17.84 0.01 8.56
C ALA A 182 -18.12 -0.19 10.07
N VAL A 183 -17.60 -1.26 10.67
CA VAL A 183 -17.85 -1.58 12.09
C VAL A 183 -16.77 -1.02 13.03
N GLY A 184 -15.52 -0.91 12.58
CA GLY A 184 -14.38 -0.61 13.45
C GLY A 184 -14.14 0.86 13.79
N GLY A 185 -14.47 1.79 12.90
CA GLY A 185 -14.09 3.20 13.03
C GLY A 185 -12.57 3.45 12.98
N LEU A 186 -12.13 4.70 13.14
CA LEU A 186 -10.74 5.10 12.88
C LEU A 186 -9.72 4.46 13.83
N LYS A 187 -10.04 4.30 15.13
CA LYS A 187 -9.10 3.72 16.10
C LYS A 187 -8.84 2.23 15.85
N ALA A 188 -9.90 1.47 15.56
CA ALA A 188 -9.73 0.06 15.18
C ALA A 188 -8.97 -0.06 13.85
N THR A 189 -9.22 0.86 12.92
CA THR A 189 -8.48 0.94 11.66
C THR A 189 -6.98 1.16 11.90
N PHE A 190 -6.58 2.05 12.81
CA PHE A 190 -5.16 2.21 13.15
C PHE A 190 -4.52 0.97 13.77
N LEU A 191 -5.26 0.24 14.60
CA LEU A 191 -4.76 -1.00 15.18
C LEU A 191 -4.59 -2.08 14.10
N THR A 192 -5.53 -2.19 13.18
CA THR A 192 -5.44 -3.15 12.08
C THR A 192 -4.36 -2.78 11.10
N ASP A 193 -4.19 -1.49 10.83
CA ASP A 193 -3.12 -0.94 10.03
C ASP A 193 -1.77 -1.35 10.58
N PHE A 194 -1.59 -1.21 11.89
CA PHE A 194 -0.38 -1.66 12.58
C PHE A 194 -0.16 -3.18 12.44
N LEU A 195 -1.21 -3.98 12.65
CA LEU A 195 -1.10 -5.44 12.58
C LEU A 195 -0.76 -5.93 11.18
N HIS A 196 -1.52 -5.52 10.14
CA HIS A 196 -1.25 -6.00 8.78
C HIS A 196 0.09 -5.49 8.26
N THR A 197 0.48 -4.26 8.61
CA THR A 197 1.75 -3.67 8.17
C THR A 197 2.93 -4.38 8.83
N SER A 198 2.82 -4.69 10.13
CA SER A 198 3.87 -5.43 10.84
C SER A 198 4.07 -6.81 10.24
N ILE A 199 2.98 -7.55 9.98
CA ILE A 199 3.04 -8.87 9.34
C ILE A 199 3.67 -8.75 7.94
N ALA A 200 3.22 -7.79 7.13
CA ALA A 200 3.76 -7.58 5.79
C ALA A 200 5.26 -7.25 5.82
N LEU A 201 5.72 -6.39 6.72
CA LEU A 201 7.14 -6.05 6.85
C LEU A 201 7.99 -7.26 7.29
N ILE A 202 7.49 -8.04 8.25
CA ILE A 202 8.16 -9.30 8.67
C ILE A 202 8.28 -10.25 7.49
N LEU A 203 7.21 -10.42 6.69
CA LEU A 203 7.24 -11.27 5.50
C LEU A 203 8.22 -10.75 4.44
N LEU A 204 8.26 -9.43 4.20
CA LEU A 204 9.21 -8.83 3.27
C LEU A 204 10.67 -9.07 3.70
N ILE A 205 10.98 -8.86 4.98
CA ILE A 205 12.32 -9.13 5.53
C ILE A 205 12.64 -10.62 5.42
N TYR A 206 11.70 -11.48 5.78
CA TYR A 206 11.86 -12.93 5.67
C TYR A 206 12.14 -13.36 4.23
N PHE A 207 11.36 -12.91 3.25
CA PHE A 207 11.57 -13.25 1.84
C PHE A 207 12.91 -12.71 1.32
N ALA A 208 13.29 -11.49 1.69
CA ALA A 208 14.58 -10.93 1.31
C ALA A 208 15.75 -11.78 1.84
N ILE A 209 15.70 -12.18 3.11
CA ILE A 209 16.74 -13.02 3.74
C ILE A 209 16.72 -14.43 3.15
N ALA A 210 15.54 -15.01 2.92
CA ALA A 210 15.39 -16.36 2.36
C ALA A 210 15.96 -16.44 0.93
N VAL A 211 15.74 -15.41 0.12
CA VAL A 211 16.31 -15.29 -1.22
C VAL A 211 17.84 -15.15 -1.13
N LEU A 212 18.36 -14.25 -0.30
CA LEU A 212 19.81 -14.05 -0.17
C LEU A 212 20.54 -15.27 0.42
N SER A 213 19.91 -15.98 1.35
CA SER A 213 20.48 -17.18 1.99
C SER A 213 20.34 -18.44 1.16
N SER A 214 19.67 -18.39 0.00
CA SER A 214 19.54 -19.55 -0.89
C SER A 214 20.90 -19.96 -1.44
N GLU A 215 21.21 -21.26 -1.40
CA GLU A 215 22.41 -21.82 -2.00
C GLU A 215 22.51 -21.51 -3.51
N HIS A 216 21.37 -21.35 -4.18
CA HIS A 216 21.31 -21.00 -5.59
C HIS A 216 21.71 -19.55 -5.87
N ILE A 217 21.76 -18.67 -4.87
CA ILE A 217 22.13 -17.27 -5.02
C ILE A 217 23.52 -17.03 -4.45
N GLY A 218 23.86 -17.63 -3.31
CA GLY A 218 25.19 -17.50 -2.70
C GLY A 218 25.41 -16.14 -2.02
N GLY A 219 24.38 -15.58 -1.40
CA GLY A 219 24.46 -14.31 -0.70
C GLY A 219 24.45 -13.07 -1.61
N PRO A 220 24.70 -11.87 -1.03
CA PRO A 220 24.72 -10.62 -1.79
C PRO A 220 25.77 -10.59 -2.91
N SER A 221 26.97 -11.15 -2.66
CA SER A 221 28.04 -11.21 -3.66
C SER A 221 27.68 -12.16 -4.80
N GLY A 222 27.16 -13.36 -4.48
CA GLY A 222 26.72 -14.30 -5.51
C GLY A 222 25.54 -13.78 -6.33
N LEU A 223 24.61 -13.03 -5.71
CA LEU A 223 23.56 -12.32 -6.44
C LEU A 223 24.15 -11.32 -7.44
N TYR A 224 25.09 -10.49 -7.01
CA TYR A 224 25.75 -9.51 -7.88
C TYR A 224 26.48 -10.18 -9.04
N GLU A 225 27.24 -11.23 -8.78
CA GLU A 225 27.96 -12.00 -9.81
C GLU A 225 27.01 -12.61 -10.82
N LYS A 226 25.90 -13.21 -10.38
CA LYS A 226 24.89 -13.80 -11.27
C LYS A 226 24.18 -12.75 -12.12
N VAL A 227 23.89 -11.57 -11.55
CA VAL A 227 23.29 -10.46 -12.30
C VAL A 227 24.28 -9.89 -13.32
N MET A 228 25.58 -9.86 -13.01
CA MET A 228 26.62 -9.43 -13.94
C MET A 228 26.92 -10.46 -15.03
N ALA A 229 26.75 -11.75 -14.72
CA ALA A 229 26.91 -12.86 -15.68
C ALA A 229 25.67 -13.07 -16.57
N ALA A 230 24.52 -12.50 -16.20
CA ALA A 230 23.34 -12.50 -17.04
C ALA A 230 23.55 -11.59 -18.25
N ASP A 231 23.57 -12.15 -19.45
CA ASP A 231 23.71 -11.42 -20.72
C ASP A 231 22.36 -10.81 -21.17
N ASP A 232 21.61 -10.28 -20.21
CA ASP A 232 20.31 -9.66 -20.46
C ASP A 232 20.53 -8.20 -20.87
N TYR A 233 20.53 -7.94 -22.18
CA TYR A 233 20.64 -6.59 -22.72
C TYR A 233 19.32 -5.83 -22.64
N ILE A 234 19.27 -4.79 -21.81
CA ILE A 234 18.09 -3.92 -21.70
C ILE A 234 18.28 -2.67 -22.57
N GLU A 235 17.46 -2.55 -23.61
CA GLU A 235 17.41 -1.37 -24.46
C GLU A 235 17.11 -0.11 -23.63
N GLY A 236 17.99 0.89 -23.75
CA GLY A 236 17.87 2.16 -23.01
C GLY A 236 18.69 2.26 -21.73
N ASN A 237 19.30 1.17 -21.24
CA ASN A 237 20.27 1.20 -20.13
C ASN A 237 21.69 1.48 -20.65
N TYR A 238 22.51 2.20 -19.88
CA TYR A 238 23.92 2.41 -20.25
C TYR A 238 24.65 1.06 -20.31
N MET A 239 25.18 0.75 -21.49
CA MET A 239 25.79 -0.54 -21.85
C MET A 239 24.85 -1.75 -21.65
N GLY A 240 23.53 -1.54 -21.65
CA GLY A 240 22.54 -2.60 -21.46
C GLY A 240 22.46 -3.17 -20.04
N SER A 241 23.26 -2.67 -19.10
CA SER A 241 23.41 -3.26 -17.75
C SER A 241 22.16 -3.09 -16.87
N LEU A 242 21.77 -4.17 -16.19
CA LEU A 242 20.74 -4.22 -15.14
C LEU A 242 21.05 -3.35 -13.91
N LEU A 243 22.33 -3.08 -13.66
CA LEU A 243 22.81 -2.35 -12.47
C LEU A 243 23.05 -0.86 -12.73
N SER A 244 22.84 -0.41 -13.98
CA SER A 244 23.11 0.97 -14.35
C SER A 244 22.02 1.93 -13.86
N PHE A 245 22.42 2.96 -13.12
CA PHE A 245 21.56 4.08 -12.76
C PHE A 245 21.22 5.00 -13.93
N LYS A 246 21.94 4.89 -15.06
CA LYS A 246 21.72 5.64 -16.28
C LYS A 246 20.83 4.83 -17.22
N SER A 247 19.55 4.76 -16.86
CA SER A 247 18.49 4.08 -17.62
C SER A 247 17.50 5.10 -18.17
N LYS A 248 17.33 5.13 -19.50
CA LYS A 248 16.27 5.94 -20.15
C LYS A 248 14.89 5.45 -19.73
N SER A 249 14.69 4.13 -19.72
CA SER A 249 13.45 3.45 -19.31
C SER A 249 13.14 3.62 -17.81
N GLY A 250 14.18 3.81 -16.99
CA GLY A 250 14.08 4.11 -15.56
C GLY A 250 13.72 5.56 -15.22
N MET A 251 13.98 6.52 -16.11
CA MET A 251 13.62 7.93 -15.92
C MET A 251 12.32 8.33 -16.63
N LEU A 252 12.04 7.72 -17.78
CA LEU A 252 10.79 7.87 -18.52
C LEU A 252 10.37 6.46 -18.94
N PRO A 253 9.29 5.90 -18.38
CA PRO A 253 8.72 4.68 -18.94
C PRO A 253 8.19 5.03 -20.34
N VAL A 254 9.04 4.85 -21.34
CA VAL A 254 8.65 5.03 -22.74
C VAL A 254 7.58 3.98 -23.01
N LYS A 255 6.39 4.45 -23.43
CA LYS A 255 5.34 3.61 -23.99
C LYS A 255 6.00 2.62 -24.94
N SER A 256 5.92 1.32 -24.64
CA SER A 256 6.24 0.30 -25.62
C SER A 256 5.35 0.57 -26.83
N SER A 257 5.94 1.10 -27.90
CA SER A 257 5.30 1.11 -29.21
C SER A 257 5.02 -0.36 -29.55
N THR A 258 3.74 -0.62 -29.80
CA THR A 258 3.14 -1.79 -30.50
C THR A 258 4.11 -2.79 -31.09
#